data_AF-A0A7C1Y4U8-F1
#
_entry.id   AF-A0A7C1Y4U8-F1
#
_cell.length_a   1.000
_cell.length_b   1.000
_cell.length_c   1.000
_cell.angle_alpha   90.00
_cell.angle_beta   90.00
_cell.angle_gamma   90.00
#
_symmetry.space_group_name_H-M   'P 1'
#
loop_
_entity.id
_entity.type
_entity.pdbx_description
1 polymer ?
#
loop_
_entity_poly.entity_id
_entity_poly.type
_entity_poly.pdbx_seq_one_letter_code
_entity_poly.pdbx_strand_id
1 'polypeptide(L)'
;DPHYAARREKLLLIAVNCTHPAATCFCDATGDGPLVSGGCDLLLDELDDGFVVSAGSERGEALAGALPLLDLDAEHQQALEQGRSRAGNAQVRHLPAGDLPRILFDHLEHPAWAEIAERCLSCGNCTAVCPTCFCHSTEEATELDGRTSRRRRLWDSCFTEGHSYIHGITLRAETPLRYRQWLTHKFGGWEEQYGRSGCVGCGRCITWCPAGIDVTESLRLVAGEPAHV
;
A
#
# COMPACT_ATOMS: atom_id res chain seq x y z
N ASP A 1 -3.85 -19.20 6.07
CA ASP A 1 -5.24 -18.95 6.48
C ASP A 1 -6.18 -19.53 5.41
N PRO A 2 -6.96 -20.60 5.71
CA PRO A 2 -7.85 -21.25 4.74
C PRO A 2 -8.98 -20.35 4.21
N HIS A 3 -9.47 -19.41 5.02
CA HIS A 3 -10.53 -18.49 4.58
C HIS A 3 -9.99 -17.48 3.58
N TYR A 4 -8.76 -17.00 3.77
CA TYR A 4 -8.07 -16.16 2.80
C TYR A 4 -7.80 -16.93 1.49
N ALA A 5 -7.28 -18.16 1.57
CA ALA A 5 -6.99 -18.97 0.39
C ALA A 5 -8.24 -19.20 -0.48
N ALA A 6 -9.35 -19.64 0.15
CA ALA A 6 -10.61 -19.87 -0.56
C ALA A 6 -11.20 -18.61 -1.20
N ARG A 7 -10.95 -17.42 -0.63
CA ARG A 7 -11.32 -16.15 -1.26
C ARG A 7 -10.39 -15.82 -2.42
N ARG A 8 -9.08 -15.95 -2.22
CA ARG A 8 -8.04 -15.63 -3.21
C ARG A 8 -8.19 -16.47 -4.48
N GLU A 9 -8.46 -17.77 -4.35
CA GLU A 9 -8.68 -18.70 -5.47
C GLU A 9 -9.90 -18.33 -6.34
N LYS A 10 -10.90 -17.66 -5.75
CA LYS A 10 -12.12 -17.26 -6.44
C LYS A 10 -12.04 -15.86 -7.06
N LEU A 11 -10.95 -15.13 -6.83
CA LEU A 11 -10.77 -13.82 -7.44
C LEU A 11 -10.48 -13.94 -8.93
N LEU A 12 -10.95 -12.96 -9.69
CA LEU A 12 -10.39 -12.60 -10.98
C LEU A 12 -9.51 -11.38 -10.73
N LEU A 13 -8.23 -11.45 -11.04
CA LEU A 13 -7.28 -10.38 -10.81
C LEU A 13 -7.06 -9.61 -12.10
N ILE A 14 -7.44 -8.33 -12.11
CA ILE A 14 -7.21 -7.41 -13.22
C ILE A 14 -6.20 -6.38 -12.76
N ALA A 15 -5.04 -6.34 -13.41
CA ALA A 15 -3.99 -5.37 -13.16
C ALA A 15 -4.12 -4.19 -14.15
N VAL A 16 -3.66 -3.02 -13.74
CA VAL A 16 -3.61 -1.82 -14.59
C VAL A 16 -2.21 -1.22 -14.54
N ASN A 17 -1.57 -1.10 -15.69
CA ASN A 17 -0.37 -0.29 -15.87
C ASN A 17 -0.82 1.13 -16.21
N CYS A 18 -0.68 2.05 -15.26
CA CYS A 18 -1.04 3.45 -15.49
C CYS A 18 0.01 4.18 -16.34
N THR A 19 -0.43 5.05 -17.23
CA THR A 19 0.43 5.97 -18.00
C THR A 19 0.38 7.41 -17.46
N HIS A 20 -0.49 7.65 -16.46
CA HIS A 20 -0.70 8.92 -15.78
C HIS A 20 -0.60 8.76 -14.25
N PRO A 21 0.61 8.64 -13.68
CA PRO A 21 0.77 8.54 -12.23
C PRO A 21 0.35 9.84 -11.54
N ALA A 22 -0.29 9.73 -10.37
CA ALA A 22 -0.54 10.89 -9.53
C ALA A 22 0.79 11.49 -9.04
N ALA A 23 0.81 12.80 -8.78
CA ALA A 23 2.01 13.48 -8.27
C ALA A 23 2.58 12.84 -6.99
N THR A 24 1.72 12.22 -6.18
CA THR A 24 2.08 11.53 -4.93
C THR A 24 2.64 10.12 -5.11
N CYS A 25 2.62 9.55 -6.32
CA CYS A 25 3.11 8.19 -6.57
C CYS A 25 4.65 8.12 -6.57
N PHE A 26 5.15 6.95 -6.16
CA PHE A 26 6.56 6.56 -6.12
C PHE A 26 6.74 5.03 -6.20
N CYS A 27 5.85 4.33 -6.91
CA CYS A 27 5.91 2.87 -7.07
C CYS A 27 7.15 2.41 -7.85
N ASP A 28 7.72 3.27 -8.69
CA ASP A 28 9.03 3.02 -9.32
C ASP A 28 10.13 2.86 -8.26
N ALA A 29 10.16 3.78 -7.29
CA ALA A 29 11.11 3.73 -6.18
C ALA A 29 10.93 2.53 -5.24
N THR A 30 9.80 1.81 -5.29
CA THR A 30 9.58 0.57 -4.54
C THR A 30 9.70 -0.69 -5.40
N GLY A 31 9.91 -0.55 -6.73
CA GLY A 31 9.96 -1.67 -7.66
C GLY A 31 8.61 -2.36 -7.90
N ASP A 32 7.50 -1.67 -7.62
CA ASP A 32 6.13 -2.22 -7.70
C ASP A 32 5.30 -1.68 -8.88
N GLY A 33 5.89 -0.77 -9.66
CA GLY A 33 5.24 -0.21 -10.82
C GLY A 33 6.16 0.76 -11.57
N PRO A 34 5.64 1.47 -12.58
CA PRO A 34 4.24 1.47 -13.02
C PRO A 34 3.83 0.20 -13.78
N LEU A 35 4.79 -0.66 -14.15
CA LEU A 35 4.53 -1.91 -14.85
C LEU A 35 4.40 -3.09 -13.89
N VAL A 36 3.32 -3.85 -14.03
CA VAL A 36 3.09 -5.09 -13.30
C VAL A 36 3.85 -6.24 -13.96
N SER A 37 4.58 -7.02 -13.15
CA SER A 37 5.42 -8.13 -13.61
C SER A 37 4.71 -9.48 -13.73
N GLY A 38 3.45 -9.58 -13.27
CA GLY A 38 2.62 -10.78 -13.41
C GLY A 38 1.58 -10.96 -12.30
N GLY A 39 1.03 -12.17 -12.19
CA GLY A 39 0.10 -12.55 -11.12
C GLY A 39 -1.33 -12.03 -11.28
N CYS A 40 -1.72 -11.68 -12.51
CA CYS A 40 -3.07 -11.25 -12.88
C CYS A 40 -3.64 -12.14 -13.99
N ASP A 41 -4.97 -12.20 -14.05
CA ASP A 41 -5.72 -12.86 -15.14
C ASP A 41 -5.80 -11.94 -16.37
N LEU A 42 -6.03 -10.64 -16.17
CA LEU A 42 -5.97 -9.63 -17.22
C LEU A 42 -5.01 -8.50 -16.81
N LEU A 43 -4.27 -8.00 -17.79
CA LEU A 43 -3.47 -6.79 -17.70
C LEU A 43 -4.06 -5.74 -18.63
N LEU A 44 -4.38 -4.57 -18.07
CA LEU A 44 -4.86 -3.41 -18.79
C LEU A 44 -3.74 -2.37 -18.84
N ASP A 45 -3.36 -1.99 -20.03
CA ASP A 45 -2.35 -1.00 -20.30
C ASP A 45 -3.03 0.30 -20.73
N GLU A 46 -2.93 1.33 -19.87
CA GLU A 46 -3.67 2.58 -20.04
C GLU A 46 -3.18 3.40 -21.24
N LEU A 47 -4.11 3.82 -22.09
CA LEU A 47 -3.91 4.79 -23.16
C LEU A 47 -4.84 5.99 -22.93
N ASP A 48 -4.60 7.11 -23.61
CA ASP A 48 -5.42 8.32 -23.45
C ASP A 48 -6.89 8.11 -23.88
N ASP A 49 -7.13 7.17 -24.79
CA ASP A 49 -8.43 6.86 -25.38
C ASP A 49 -8.92 5.42 -25.10
N GLY A 50 -8.24 4.67 -24.22
CA GLY A 50 -8.68 3.31 -23.89
C GLY A 50 -7.66 2.47 -23.13
N PHE A 51 -7.73 1.15 -23.34
CA PHE A 51 -6.81 0.20 -22.74
C PHE A 51 -6.39 -0.85 -23.76
N VAL A 52 -5.10 -1.19 -23.76
CA VAL A 52 -4.62 -2.43 -24.38
C VAL A 52 -4.83 -3.56 -23.38
N VAL A 53 -5.47 -4.65 -23.83
CA VAL A 53 -5.80 -5.79 -22.96
C VAL A 53 -4.87 -6.95 -23.29
N SER A 54 -4.19 -7.48 -22.28
CA SER A 54 -3.42 -8.73 -22.37
C SER A 54 -3.93 -9.74 -21.35
N ALA A 55 -3.96 -11.02 -21.73
CA ALA A 55 -4.33 -12.09 -20.82
C ALA A 55 -3.09 -12.71 -20.15
N GLY A 56 -3.16 -12.93 -18.84
CA GLY A 56 -2.11 -13.56 -18.02
C GLY A 56 -2.49 -14.96 -17.51
N SER A 57 -3.70 -15.45 -17.81
CA SER A 57 -4.19 -16.77 -17.43
C SER A 57 -5.23 -17.29 -18.43
N GLU A 58 -5.53 -18.60 -18.40
CA GLU A 58 -6.60 -19.21 -19.21
C GLU A 58 -7.98 -18.55 -18.96
N ARG A 59 -8.24 -18.15 -17.71
CA ARG A 59 -9.47 -17.42 -17.35
C ARG A 59 -9.49 -16.03 -17.98
N GLY A 60 -8.34 -15.37 -18.02
CA GLY A 60 -8.13 -14.10 -18.71
C GLY A 60 -8.33 -14.23 -20.21
N GLU A 61 -7.76 -15.26 -20.84
CA GLU A 61 -7.91 -15.52 -22.29
C GLU A 61 -9.38 -15.74 -22.67
N ALA A 62 -10.09 -16.58 -21.90
CA ALA A 62 -11.51 -16.83 -22.11
C ALA A 62 -12.35 -15.55 -21.97
N LEU A 63 -12.01 -14.67 -21.02
CA LEU A 63 -12.69 -13.39 -20.85
C LEU A 63 -12.36 -12.42 -21.99
N ALA A 64 -11.09 -12.28 -22.34
CA ALA A 64 -10.65 -11.41 -23.43
C ALA A 64 -11.29 -11.82 -24.77
N GLY A 65 -11.37 -13.12 -25.07
CA GLY A 65 -12.01 -13.64 -26.28
C GLY A 65 -13.53 -13.45 -26.34
N ALA A 66 -14.19 -13.17 -25.21
CA ALA A 66 -15.61 -12.85 -25.15
C ALA A 66 -15.90 -11.35 -25.30
N LEU A 67 -14.86 -10.50 -25.23
CA LEU A 67 -14.99 -9.06 -25.36
C LEU A 67 -14.88 -8.63 -26.83
N PRO A 68 -15.59 -7.58 -27.26
CA PRO A 68 -15.47 -7.03 -28.61
C PRO A 68 -14.19 -6.18 -28.71
N LEU A 69 -13.02 -6.81 -28.59
CA LEU A 69 -11.73 -6.15 -28.67
C LEU A 69 -11.38 -5.77 -30.11
N LEU A 70 -10.69 -4.64 -30.25
CA LEU A 70 -10.11 -4.20 -31.52
C LEU A 70 -8.66 -4.71 -31.61
N ASP A 71 -8.18 -4.92 -32.82
CA ASP A 71 -6.77 -5.21 -33.05
C ASP A 71 -5.92 -4.00 -32.67
N LEU A 72 -4.78 -4.25 -32.02
CA LEU A 72 -3.84 -3.21 -31.66
C LEU A 72 -3.07 -2.75 -32.91
N ASP A 73 -3.23 -1.49 -33.28
CA ASP A 73 -2.45 -0.88 -34.36
C ASP A 73 -1.08 -0.36 -33.88
N ALA A 74 -0.25 0.02 -34.85
CA ALA A 74 1.11 0.51 -34.59
C ALA A 74 1.14 1.86 -33.84
N GLU A 75 0.11 2.70 -33.99
CA GLU A 75 0.04 4.01 -33.34
C GLU A 75 -0.21 3.83 -31.83
N HIS A 76 -1.19 3.03 -31.46
CA HIS A 76 -1.49 2.70 -30.07
C HIS A 76 -0.34 1.90 -29.42
N GLN A 77 0.33 1.01 -30.18
CA GLN A 77 1.51 0.30 -29.68
C GLN A 77 2.65 1.27 -29.34
N GLN A 78 2.91 2.27 -30.20
CA GLN A 78 3.92 3.29 -29.94
C GLN A 78 3.52 4.21 -28.78
N ALA A 79 2.25 4.64 -28.72
CA ALA A 79 1.72 5.45 -27.63
C ALA A 79 1.84 4.74 -26.28
N LEU A 80 1.60 3.43 -26.24
CA LEU A 80 1.75 2.60 -25.05
C LEU A 80 3.19 2.63 -24.53
N GLU A 81 4.17 2.35 -25.38
CA GLU A 81 5.58 2.34 -24.98
C GLU A 81 6.04 3.70 -24.44
N GLN A 82 5.63 4.78 -25.11
CA GLN A 82 5.91 6.15 -24.66
C GLN A 82 5.24 6.45 -23.32
N GLY A 83 3.97 6.08 -23.15
CA GLY A 83 3.21 6.29 -21.92
C GLY A 83 3.82 5.57 -20.73
N ARG A 84 4.25 4.31 -20.92
CA ARG A 84 4.91 3.50 -19.89
C ARG A 84 6.23 4.13 -19.44
N SER A 85 7.08 4.53 -20.38
CA SER A 85 8.35 5.20 -20.06
C SER A 85 8.13 6.53 -19.33
N ARG A 86 7.16 7.32 -19.80
CA ARG A 86 6.79 8.60 -19.18
C ARG A 86 6.30 8.42 -17.74
N ALA A 87 5.50 7.39 -17.46
CA ALA A 87 4.94 7.15 -16.14
C ALA A 87 5.99 6.78 -15.08
N GLY A 88 7.05 6.07 -15.45
CA GLY A 88 8.20 5.85 -14.55
C GLY A 88 8.92 7.16 -14.26
N ASN A 89 9.31 7.87 -15.33
CA ASN A 89 10.10 9.11 -15.24
C ASN A 89 9.37 10.29 -14.59
N ALA A 90 8.04 10.30 -14.57
CA ALA A 90 7.24 11.37 -13.96
C ALA A 90 7.21 11.30 -12.42
N GLN A 91 7.64 10.19 -11.81
CA GLN A 91 7.63 10.02 -10.36
C GLN A 91 8.88 10.63 -9.74
N VAL A 92 8.70 11.70 -8.97
CA VAL A 92 9.81 12.50 -8.39
C VAL A 92 10.12 12.15 -6.92
N ARG A 93 9.30 11.30 -6.31
CA ARG A 93 9.45 10.88 -4.92
C ARG A 93 10.31 9.63 -4.86
N HIS A 94 11.32 9.64 -3.99
CA HIS A 94 12.21 8.51 -3.76
C HIS A 94 12.22 8.11 -2.28
N LEU A 95 12.61 6.86 -2.02
CA LEU A 95 12.95 6.41 -0.68
C LEU A 95 14.36 6.88 -0.29
N PRO A 96 14.65 7.09 1.01
CA PRO A 96 16.02 7.38 1.46
C PRO A 96 16.98 6.27 1.05
N ALA A 97 18.25 6.62 0.90
CA ALA A 97 19.27 5.67 0.49
C ALA A 97 19.67 4.73 1.65
N GLY A 98 20.18 3.55 1.30
CA GLY A 98 20.74 2.60 2.26
C GLY A 98 19.73 1.60 2.82
N ASP A 99 20.12 0.98 3.94
CA ASP A 99 19.37 -0.09 4.59
C ASP A 99 18.28 0.50 5.50
N LEU A 100 17.13 0.82 4.89
CA LEU A 100 15.99 1.41 5.60
C LEU A 100 15.55 0.61 6.83
N PRO A 101 15.39 -0.73 6.77
CA PRO A 101 15.06 -1.51 7.96
C PRO A 101 16.02 -1.25 9.11
N ARG A 102 17.33 -1.38 8.87
CA ARG A 102 18.34 -1.16 9.90
C ARG A 102 18.31 0.27 10.44
N ILE A 103 18.25 1.26 9.55
CA ILE A 103 18.16 2.68 9.94
C ILE A 103 16.95 2.91 10.86
N LEU A 104 15.77 2.42 10.48
CA LEU A 104 14.53 2.62 11.25
C LEU A 104 14.57 1.96 12.63
N PHE A 105 15.20 0.80 12.77
CA PHE A 105 15.34 0.10 14.04
C PHE A 105 16.49 0.65 14.92
N ASP A 106 17.56 1.17 14.32
CA ASP A 106 18.62 1.87 15.04
C ASP A 106 18.13 3.24 15.56
N HIS A 107 17.16 3.86 14.88
CA HIS A 107 16.65 5.20 15.18
C HIS A 107 15.30 5.21 15.93
N LEU A 108 14.97 4.17 16.70
CA LEU A 108 13.70 4.11 17.43
C LEU A 108 13.49 5.28 18.40
N GLU A 109 14.56 5.82 18.98
CA GLU A 109 14.54 6.93 19.94
C GLU A 109 14.88 8.30 19.29
N HIS A 110 14.88 8.38 17.95
CA HIS A 110 15.19 9.60 17.23
C HIS A 110 14.10 10.68 17.42
N PRO A 111 14.45 11.96 17.65
CA PRO A 111 13.48 13.03 17.94
C PRO A 111 12.49 13.31 16.79
N ALA A 112 12.82 12.93 15.56
CA ALA A 112 11.92 13.01 14.40
C ALA A 112 10.54 12.39 14.64
N TRP A 113 10.45 11.34 15.46
CA TRP A 113 9.16 10.71 15.77
C TRP A 113 8.20 11.67 16.47
N ALA A 114 8.71 12.51 17.36
CA ALA A 114 7.93 13.55 18.02
C ALA A 114 7.52 14.64 17.03
N GLU A 115 8.46 15.12 16.20
CA GLU A 115 8.20 16.15 15.18
C GLU A 115 7.11 15.74 14.18
N ILE A 116 7.17 14.50 13.67
CA ILE A 116 6.13 13.98 12.76
C ILE A 116 4.79 13.84 13.50
N ALA A 117 4.83 13.41 14.76
CA ALA A 117 3.64 13.22 15.57
C ALA A 117 2.90 14.51 15.90
N GLU A 118 3.59 15.65 16.03
CA GLU A 118 2.97 16.96 16.24
C GLU A 118 2.00 17.33 15.10
N ARG A 119 2.29 16.87 13.88
CA ARG A 119 1.43 17.06 12.71
C ARG A 119 0.36 15.97 12.57
N CYS A 120 0.62 14.77 13.11
CA CYS A 120 -0.20 13.60 12.85
C CYS A 120 -1.48 13.58 13.70
N LEU A 121 -2.63 13.58 13.04
CA LEU A 121 -3.94 13.53 13.71
C LEU A 121 -4.32 12.14 14.24
N SER A 122 -3.49 11.11 14.03
CA SER A 122 -3.82 9.71 14.36
C SER A 122 -5.15 9.20 13.77
N CYS A 123 -5.59 9.78 12.65
CA CYS A 123 -6.92 9.51 12.06
C CYS A 123 -7.05 8.14 11.37
N GLY A 124 -5.95 7.42 11.12
CA GLY A 124 -5.96 6.11 10.47
C GLY A 124 -6.18 6.10 8.95
N ASN A 125 -6.41 7.25 8.30
CA ASN A 125 -6.61 7.33 6.84
C ASN A 125 -5.51 6.63 6.05
N CYS A 126 -4.24 6.83 6.43
CA CYS A 126 -3.09 6.24 5.76
C CYS A 126 -3.12 4.70 5.75
N THR A 127 -3.71 4.07 6.77
CA THR A 127 -3.90 2.61 6.83
C THR A 127 -5.17 2.16 6.12
N ALA A 128 -6.25 2.95 6.20
CA ALA A 128 -7.54 2.61 5.57
C ALA A 128 -7.44 2.59 4.03
N VAL A 129 -6.66 3.49 3.44
CA VAL A 129 -6.49 3.57 1.97
C VAL A 129 -5.36 2.70 1.45
N CYS A 130 -4.56 2.07 2.31
CA CYS A 130 -3.37 1.34 1.92
C CYS A 130 -3.71 -0.12 1.57
N PRO A 131 -3.28 -0.63 0.39
CA PRO A 131 -3.68 -1.96 -0.08
C PRO A 131 -3.01 -3.10 0.70
N THR A 132 -1.91 -2.81 1.39
CA THR A 132 -1.11 -3.78 2.15
C THR A 132 -1.37 -3.69 3.66
N CYS A 133 -2.19 -2.75 4.13
CA CYS A 133 -2.56 -2.67 5.53
C CYS A 133 -3.66 -3.69 5.86
N PHE A 134 -3.41 -4.51 6.88
CA PHE A 134 -4.27 -5.65 7.25
C PHE A 134 -4.63 -5.67 8.74
N CYS A 135 -4.44 -4.53 9.44
CA CYS A 135 -4.84 -4.37 10.83
C CYS A 135 -6.33 -4.69 10.98
N HIS A 136 -6.66 -5.43 12.04
CA HIS A 136 -8.01 -5.85 12.31
C HIS A 136 -8.21 -6.02 13.81
N SER A 137 -9.44 -5.79 14.26
CA SER A 137 -9.91 -6.16 15.59
C SER A 137 -10.74 -7.44 15.51
N THR A 138 -11.00 -8.05 16.66
CA THR A 138 -11.91 -9.18 16.77
C THR A 138 -12.96 -8.86 17.82
N GLU A 139 -14.22 -9.00 17.43
CA GLU A 139 -15.36 -8.85 18.33
C GLU A 139 -16.03 -10.20 18.56
N GLU A 140 -16.46 -10.44 19.80
CA GLU A 140 -17.23 -11.61 20.19
C GLU A 140 -18.55 -11.15 20.78
N ALA A 141 -19.65 -11.68 20.25
CA ALA A 141 -21.00 -11.42 20.72
C ALA A 141 -21.69 -12.74 21.04
N THR A 142 -22.21 -12.86 22.26
CA THR A 142 -23.03 -14.00 22.68
C THR A 142 -24.49 -13.70 22.37
N GLU A 143 -25.20 -14.64 21.76
CA GLU A 143 -26.64 -14.50 21.57
C GLU A 143 -27.36 -14.51 22.93
N LEU A 144 -28.50 -13.82 23.01
CA LEU A 144 -29.24 -13.64 24.27
C LEU A 144 -29.73 -14.97 24.88
N ASP A 145 -29.83 -16.04 24.08
CA ASP A 145 -30.19 -17.38 24.56
C ASP A 145 -29.06 -18.10 25.29
N GLY A 146 -27.84 -17.56 25.26
CA GLY A 146 -26.64 -18.13 25.88
C GLY A 146 -26.13 -19.41 25.23
N ARG A 147 -26.67 -19.81 24.07
CA ARG A 147 -26.34 -21.09 23.41
C ARG A 147 -25.30 -20.94 22.33
N THR A 148 -25.19 -19.76 21.74
CA THR A 148 -24.28 -19.51 20.63
C THR A 148 -23.52 -18.21 20.82
N SER A 149 -22.29 -18.18 20.33
CA SER A 149 -21.49 -16.98 20.22
C SER A 149 -21.01 -16.80 18.79
N ARG A 150 -20.88 -15.55 18.37
CA ARG A 150 -20.37 -15.16 17.06
C ARG A 150 -19.09 -14.37 17.25
N ARG A 151 -18.02 -14.83 16.61
CA ARG A 151 -16.74 -14.13 16.53
C ARG A 151 -16.57 -13.53 15.14
N ARG A 152 -16.26 -12.23 15.07
CA ARG A 152 -16.12 -11.50 13.80
C ARG A 152 -14.79 -10.77 13.76
N ARG A 153 -14.12 -10.82 12.60
CA ARG A 153 -12.96 -9.98 12.29
C ARG A 153 -13.46 -8.70 11.63
N LEU A 154 -13.07 -7.55 12.16
CA LEU A 154 -13.42 -6.23 11.62
C LEU A 154 -12.15 -5.51 11.18
N TRP A 155 -12.22 -4.76 10.08
CA TRP A 155 -11.12 -3.91 9.67
C TRP A 155 -10.85 -2.87 10.75
N ASP A 156 -9.58 -2.65 11.07
CA ASP A 156 -9.15 -1.69 12.09
C ASP A 156 -7.85 -1.01 11.65
N SER A 157 -7.41 -0.02 12.41
CA SER A 157 -6.17 0.72 12.18
C SER A 157 -5.23 0.56 13.36
N CYS A 158 -3.92 0.44 13.09
CA CYS A 158 -2.91 0.55 14.13
C CYS A 158 -2.83 1.94 14.79
N PHE A 159 -3.55 2.93 14.24
CA PHE A 159 -3.74 4.25 14.85
C PHE A 159 -4.94 4.33 15.80
N THR A 160 -5.86 3.36 15.78
CA THR A 160 -7.00 3.32 16.71
C THR A 160 -6.49 3.12 18.15
N GLU A 161 -7.08 3.83 19.11
CA GLU A 161 -6.67 3.76 20.53
C GLU A 161 -6.73 2.33 21.10
N GLY A 162 -7.80 1.60 20.77
CA GLY A 162 -8.00 0.21 21.21
C GLY A 162 -7.07 -0.82 20.57
N HIS A 163 -6.39 -0.50 19.46
CA HIS A 163 -5.61 -1.49 18.70
C HIS A 163 -4.45 -2.09 19.51
N SER A 164 -3.88 -1.31 20.44
CA SER A 164 -2.77 -1.75 21.29
C SER A 164 -3.19 -2.10 22.73
N TYR A 165 -4.49 -2.21 22.99
CA TYR A 165 -5.01 -2.59 24.30
C TYR A 165 -4.83 -4.08 24.54
N ILE A 166 -4.06 -4.42 25.57
CA ILE A 166 -3.77 -5.80 25.97
C ILE A 166 -3.82 -5.86 27.50
N HIS A 167 -4.69 -6.71 28.06
CA HIS A 167 -4.79 -6.97 29.49
C HIS A 167 -4.88 -5.71 30.39
N GLY A 168 -5.68 -4.72 29.98
CA GLY A 168 -5.85 -3.48 30.76
C GLY A 168 -4.85 -2.37 30.45
N ILE A 169 -3.89 -2.59 29.54
CA ILE A 169 -2.83 -1.63 29.23
C ILE A 169 -2.87 -1.31 27.74
N THR A 170 -2.79 -0.03 27.40
CA THR A 170 -2.60 0.44 26.02
C THR A 170 -1.12 0.68 25.76
N LEU A 171 -0.47 -0.19 24.97
CA LEU A 171 0.99 -0.14 24.77
C LEU A 171 1.45 1.07 23.95
N ARG A 172 0.61 1.58 23.05
CA ARG A 172 0.92 2.72 22.16
C ARG A 172 -0.13 3.80 22.33
N ALA A 173 -0.24 4.32 23.56
CA ALA A 173 -1.23 5.33 23.91
C ALA A 173 -1.01 6.63 23.11
N GLU A 174 0.24 7.00 22.86
CA GLU A 174 0.60 8.28 22.26
C GLU A 174 0.82 8.17 20.74
N THR A 175 0.50 9.25 20.02
CA THR A 175 0.68 9.39 18.56
C THR A 175 2.09 9.04 18.06
N PRO A 176 3.21 9.53 18.65
CA PRO A 176 4.55 9.16 18.18
C PRO A 176 4.78 7.65 18.22
N LEU A 177 4.26 6.95 19.23
CA LEU A 177 4.38 5.50 19.35
C LEU A 177 3.60 4.76 18.26
N ARG A 178 2.39 5.22 17.93
CA ARG A 178 1.56 4.65 16.86
C ARG A 178 2.18 4.90 15.49
N TYR A 179 2.64 6.12 15.23
CA TYR A 179 3.27 6.48 13.96
C TYR A 179 4.59 5.72 13.75
N ARG A 180 5.45 5.68 14.78
CA ARG A 180 6.69 4.89 14.77
C ARG A 180 6.39 3.44 14.45
N GLN A 181 5.45 2.80 15.16
CA GLN A 181 5.06 1.42 14.88
C GLN A 181 4.60 1.20 13.44
N TRP A 182 3.76 2.09 12.91
CA TRP A 182 3.27 1.99 11.54
C TRP A 182 4.41 2.08 10.52
N LEU A 183 5.29 3.08 10.67
CA LEU A 183 6.38 3.32 9.73
C LEU A 183 7.42 2.19 9.80
N THR A 184 7.87 1.81 11.00
CA THR A 184 8.87 0.75 11.17
C THR A 184 8.35 -0.61 10.77
N HIS A 185 7.06 -0.93 11.02
CA HIS A 185 6.49 -2.17 10.52
C HIS A 185 6.46 -2.19 9.00
N LYS A 186 5.97 -1.12 8.38
CA LYS A 186 5.75 -1.06 6.93
C LYS A 186 7.05 -1.05 6.12
N PHE A 187 8.07 -0.33 6.57
CA PHE A 187 9.33 -0.14 5.83
C PHE A 187 10.52 -0.92 6.41
N GLY A 188 10.38 -1.52 7.59
CA GLY A 188 11.40 -2.34 8.22
C GLY A 188 10.91 -3.77 8.49
N GLY A 189 9.95 -3.94 9.39
CA GLY A 189 9.49 -5.27 9.83
C GLY A 189 8.93 -6.17 8.72
N TRP A 190 8.34 -5.58 7.68
CA TRP A 190 7.88 -6.31 6.50
C TRP A 190 9.02 -7.03 5.75
N GLU A 191 10.23 -6.45 5.72
CA GLU A 191 11.39 -7.09 5.08
C GLU A 191 11.75 -8.41 5.78
N GLU A 192 11.78 -8.43 7.11
CA GLU A 192 12.03 -9.66 7.88
C GLU A 192 10.87 -10.67 7.72
N GLN A 193 9.62 -10.18 7.68
CA GLN A 193 8.43 -11.04 7.65
C GLN A 193 8.16 -11.65 6.28
N TYR A 194 8.42 -10.90 5.21
CA TYR A 194 7.95 -11.20 3.86
C TYR A 194 9.03 -11.05 2.77
N GLY A 195 10.25 -10.66 3.14
CA GLY A 195 11.36 -10.46 2.20
C GLY A 195 11.20 -9.25 1.29
N ARG A 196 10.32 -8.31 1.65
CA ARG A 196 10.08 -7.06 0.92
C ARG A 196 9.38 -6.01 1.78
N SER A 197 9.52 -4.75 1.43
CA SER A 197 8.75 -3.64 2.02
C SER A 197 7.23 -3.84 1.86
N GLY A 198 6.49 -3.38 2.87
CA GLY A 198 5.03 -3.31 2.85
C GLY A 198 4.48 -2.07 2.14
N CYS A 199 5.34 -1.15 1.70
CA CYS A 199 4.93 -0.04 0.84
C CYS A 199 5.07 -0.42 -0.64
N VAL A 200 4.05 -0.06 -1.44
CA VAL A 200 4.03 -0.27 -2.90
C VAL A 200 4.08 1.03 -3.70
N GLY A 201 4.46 2.14 -3.04
CA GLY A 201 4.61 3.45 -3.66
C GLY A 201 3.36 4.07 -4.31
N CYS A 202 2.15 3.54 -4.05
CA CYS A 202 0.91 4.05 -4.65
C CYS A 202 0.49 5.48 -4.23
N GLY A 203 1.22 6.13 -3.32
CA GLY A 203 0.96 7.53 -2.91
C GLY A 203 -0.32 7.80 -2.12
N ARG A 204 -1.28 6.86 -2.05
CA ARG A 204 -2.60 7.09 -1.42
C ARG A 204 -2.54 7.60 0.01
N CYS A 205 -1.60 7.13 0.82
CA CYS A 205 -1.46 7.60 2.19
C CYS A 205 -1.03 9.08 2.28
N ILE A 206 -0.35 9.59 1.25
CA ILE A 206 0.01 11.00 1.11
C ILE A 206 -1.22 11.79 0.64
N THR A 207 -1.89 11.32 -0.43
CA THR A 207 -3.08 11.97 -1.00
C THR A 207 -4.19 12.18 0.03
N TRP A 208 -4.44 11.18 0.89
CA TRP A 208 -5.55 11.19 1.85
C TRP A 208 -5.15 11.65 3.25
N CYS A 209 -3.92 12.13 3.43
CA CYS A 209 -3.48 12.68 4.71
C CYS A 209 -4.02 14.11 4.88
N PRO A 210 -4.93 14.37 5.84
CA PRO A 210 -5.46 15.73 6.05
C PRO A 210 -4.41 16.72 6.57
N ALA A 211 -3.30 16.23 7.13
CA ALA A 211 -2.19 17.04 7.63
C ALA A 211 -1.04 17.22 6.61
N GLY A 212 -1.22 16.72 5.37
CA GLY A 212 -0.22 16.81 4.31
C GLY A 212 1.11 16.12 4.65
N ILE A 213 1.07 15.04 5.44
CA ILE A 213 2.29 14.28 5.78
C ILE A 213 2.69 13.43 4.58
N ASP A 214 3.90 13.66 4.09
CA ASP A 214 4.55 12.81 3.10
C ASP A 214 5.38 11.72 3.80
N VAL A 215 5.12 10.46 3.45
CA VAL A 215 5.82 9.32 4.07
C VAL A 215 7.29 9.26 3.66
N THR A 216 7.63 9.74 2.46
CA THR A 216 9.02 9.78 2.00
C THR A 216 9.83 10.84 2.75
N GLU A 217 9.22 11.99 3.06
CA GLU A 217 9.81 13.01 3.93
C GLU A 217 9.98 12.50 5.36
N SER A 218 8.96 11.81 5.89
CA SER A 218 9.03 11.19 7.22
C SER A 218 10.19 10.20 7.33
N LEU A 219 10.38 9.38 6.29
CA LEU A 219 11.50 8.42 6.23
C LEU A 219 12.85 9.14 6.18
N ARG A 220 13.01 10.20 5.36
CA ARG A 220 14.25 10.98 5.29
C ARG A 220 14.59 11.64 6.63
N LEU A 221 13.59 12.23 7.28
CA LEU A 221 13.73 12.87 8.57
C LEU A 221 14.20 11.88 9.65
N VAL A 222 13.63 10.68 9.67
CA VAL A 222 14.07 9.61 10.58
C VAL A 222 15.45 9.08 10.18
N ALA A 223 15.77 9.00 8.89
CA ALA A 223 17.08 8.57 8.41
C ALA A 223 18.20 9.59 8.67
N GLY A 224 17.87 10.81 9.09
CA GLY A 224 18.84 11.89 9.28
C GLY A 224 19.33 12.52 7.97
N GLU A 225 18.61 12.31 6.86
CA GLU A 225 18.90 12.99 5.60
C GLU A 225 18.32 14.42 5.63
N PRO A 226 19.05 15.44 5.14
CA PRO A 226 18.53 16.80 5.09
C PRO A 226 17.29 16.88 4.18
N ALA A 227 16.30 17.68 4.58
CA ALA A 227 15.15 17.95 3.73
C ALA A 227 15.61 18.64 2.43
N HIS A 228 15.18 18.11 1.28
CA HIS A 228 15.36 18.82 0.02
C HIS A 228 14.45 20.05 0.02
N VAL A 229 15.08 21.24 0.07
CA VAL A 229 14.43 22.55 -0.12
C VAL A 229 14.06 22.72 -1.58
#